data_AF-A0A2V2UG36-F1
#
_entry.id   AF-A0A2V2UG36-F1
#
_cell.length_a   1.000
_cell.length_b   1.000
_cell.length_c   1.000
_cell.angle_alpha   90.00
_cell.angle_beta   90.00
_cell.angle_gamma   90.00
#
_symmetry.space_group_name_H-M   'P 1'
#
loop_
_entity.id
_entity.type
_entity.pdbx_description
1 polymer ?
#
loop_
_entity_poly.entity_id
_entity_poly.type
_entity_poly.pdbx_seq_one_letter_code
_entity_poly.pdbx_strand_id
1 'polypeptide(L)'
;MKSLNNPWMQPFSQARNPTTIITPIYLEGHYESVYNASWHHVVEIPGGEGTGMEVREGKPKQSWTYNEVGNTLEKDDGVAQSGEAPPVLMVLTSEKGWLYTLHAPHGAGNDFCVNSEVERVWQIVLGDLTKWFSNFDLTLNPSPLPRVLIGTPGIGKSMNAGSYLLYQLLHCDVEKLQVVAHCFGDTMYVFDKTTRAVTIYEGNIISKNVLRGLRQSGMKGYIIYDVSKKGTPPATGTFCAYFWMGHDCGVIAKGNQL
;
A
#
# COMPACT_ATOMS: atom_id res chain seq x y z
N MET A 1 26.75 -5.01 -18.15
CA MET A 1 26.24 -3.71 -17.67
C MET A 1 25.47 -3.02 -18.80
N LYS A 2 24.15 -2.91 -18.68
CA LYS A 2 23.34 -1.94 -19.45
C LYS A 2 22.89 -0.88 -18.45
N SER A 3 22.97 0.41 -18.78
CA SER A 3 22.50 1.43 -17.84
C SER A 3 20.97 1.39 -17.76
N LEU A 4 20.44 1.45 -16.53
CA LEU A 4 19.01 1.60 -16.27
C LEU A 4 18.63 3.07 -16.47
N ASN A 5 18.67 3.54 -17.72
CA ASN A 5 18.14 4.86 -18.08
C ASN A 5 16.61 4.78 -18.06
N ASN A 6 16.00 4.99 -16.89
CA ASN A 6 14.54 5.01 -16.76
C ASN A 6 13.99 6.28 -17.46
N PRO A 7 13.26 6.18 -18.60
CA PRO A 7 13.12 7.31 -19.54
C PRO A 7 12.42 8.55 -18.99
N TRP A 8 11.63 8.38 -17.92
CA TRP A 8 10.85 9.45 -17.30
C TRP A 8 11.63 10.22 -16.21
N MET A 9 12.84 9.77 -15.84
CA MET A 9 13.74 10.48 -14.92
C MET A 9 14.59 11.56 -15.64
N GLN A 10 13.98 12.30 -16.57
CA GLN A 10 14.54 13.56 -17.04
C GLN A 10 14.31 14.63 -15.94
N PRO A 11 15.31 15.47 -15.60
CA PRO A 11 15.12 16.52 -14.62
C PRO A 11 14.06 17.52 -15.09
N PHE A 12 13.01 17.72 -14.28
CA PHE A 12 11.91 18.65 -14.56
C PHE A 12 12.39 20.12 -14.57
N SER A 13 12.90 20.57 -15.71
CA SER A 13 13.32 21.96 -15.94
C SER A 13 12.15 22.87 -16.31
N GLN A 14 11.27 23.18 -15.34
CA GLN A 14 10.36 24.33 -15.46
C GLN A 14 10.84 25.50 -14.58
N ALA A 15 11.03 26.65 -15.21
CA ALA A 15 11.71 27.78 -14.63
C ALA A 15 10.87 28.54 -13.57
N ARG A 16 11.26 28.43 -12.30
CA ARG A 16 11.68 29.54 -11.41
C ARG A 16 11.95 29.05 -9.99
N ASN A 17 12.99 29.64 -9.37
CA ASN A 17 13.50 29.43 -8.00
C ASN A 17 14.28 28.10 -7.77
N PRO A 18 15.25 28.11 -6.82
CA PRO A 18 16.55 27.51 -7.07
C PRO A 18 16.60 25.98 -6.96
N THR A 19 17.54 25.42 -7.70
CA THR A 19 17.74 24.00 -7.95
C THR A 19 18.11 23.20 -6.69
N THR A 20 17.11 22.77 -5.91
CA THR A 20 17.24 21.51 -5.17
C THR A 20 17.26 20.39 -6.20
N ILE A 21 18.45 19.87 -6.51
CA ILE A 21 18.58 18.65 -7.29
C ILE A 21 17.89 17.54 -6.50
N ILE A 22 16.74 17.09 -6.99
CA ILE A 22 16.06 15.92 -6.44
C ILE A 22 16.92 14.73 -6.82
N THR A 23 17.81 14.31 -5.91
CA THR A 23 18.60 13.10 -6.08
C THR A 23 17.77 11.91 -5.60
N PRO A 24 17.20 11.09 -6.50
CA PRO A 24 16.47 9.88 -6.10
C PRO A 24 17.40 8.93 -5.34
N ILE A 25 16.98 8.45 -4.18
CA ILE A 25 17.69 7.39 -3.46
C ILE A 25 17.12 6.06 -3.96
N TYR A 26 17.95 5.24 -4.61
CA TYR A 26 17.54 3.93 -5.10
C TYR A 26 17.75 2.86 -4.03
N LEU A 27 16.72 2.07 -3.75
CA LEU A 27 16.76 0.96 -2.81
C LEU A 27 16.96 -0.36 -3.56
N GLU A 28 18.21 -0.68 -3.88
CA GLU A 28 18.58 -1.89 -4.61
C GLU A 28 18.04 -3.16 -3.93
N GLY A 29 17.42 -4.04 -4.72
CA GLY A 29 16.82 -5.30 -4.27
C GLY A 29 15.60 -5.19 -3.33
N HIS A 30 15.13 -3.99 -2.98
CA HIS A 30 13.95 -3.86 -2.10
C HIS A 30 12.65 -4.23 -2.80
N TYR A 31 12.53 -3.97 -4.10
CA TYR A 31 11.39 -4.44 -4.90
C TYR A 31 11.26 -5.96 -4.77
N GLU A 32 12.37 -6.69 -5.02
CA GLU A 32 12.43 -8.14 -4.92
C GLU A 32 12.16 -8.66 -3.51
N SER A 33 12.72 -8.03 -2.49
CA SER A 33 12.51 -8.42 -1.10
C SER A 33 11.03 -8.35 -0.68
N VAL A 34 10.34 -7.29 -1.11
CA VAL A 34 8.91 -7.10 -0.82
C VAL A 34 8.04 -8.02 -1.69
N TYR A 35 8.33 -8.12 -2.99
CA TYR A 35 7.55 -8.93 -3.94
C TYR A 35 7.67 -10.43 -3.66
N ASN A 36 8.83 -10.90 -3.22
CA ASN A 36 9.08 -12.32 -2.91
C ASN A 36 8.93 -12.62 -1.41
N ALA A 37 8.22 -11.78 -0.64
CA ALA A 37 8.07 -11.96 0.81
C ALA A 37 7.45 -13.33 1.16
N SER A 38 8.08 -14.02 2.11
CA SER A 38 7.69 -15.36 2.56
C SER A 38 6.44 -15.32 3.43
N TRP A 39 5.56 -16.27 3.22
CA TRP A 39 4.32 -16.40 3.98
C TRP A 39 4.44 -17.44 5.09
N HIS A 40 3.85 -17.12 6.24
CA HIS A 40 3.56 -18.05 7.32
C HIS A 40 2.14 -17.81 7.83
N HIS A 41 1.52 -18.79 8.49
CA HIS A 41 0.21 -18.62 9.12
C HIS A 41 0.06 -19.43 10.40
N VAL A 42 -0.81 -18.96 11.28
CA VAL A 42 -1.13 -19.59 12.57
C VAL A 42 -2.54 -20.14 12.49
N VAL A 43 -2.74 -21.41 12.86
CA VAL A 43 -4.06 -22.05 12.98
C VAL A 43 -4.30 -22.54 14.39
N GLU A 44 -5.56 -22.64 14.79
CA GLU A 44 -5.96 -23.30 16.03
C GLU A 44 -6.01 -24.82 15.85
N ILE A 45 -5.51 -25.57 16.84
CA ILE A 45 -5.46 -27.04 16.82
C ILE A 45 -6.80 -27.57 17.38
N PRO A 46 -7.64 -28.24 16.57
CA PRO A 46 -8.91 -28.75 17.06
C PRO A 46 -8.73 -29.94 18.02
N GLY A 47 -9.38 -29.89 19.18
CA GLY A 47 -9.59 -31.06 20.05
C GLY A 47 -8.57 -31.32 21.15
N GLY A 48 -7.68 -30.38 21.48
CA GLY A 48 -6.78 -30.48 22.64
C GLY A 48 -7.38 -29.92 23.94
N GLU A 49 -6.87 -30.35 25.10
CA GLU A 49 -7.11 -29.65 26.38
C GLU A 49 -6.31 -28.34 26.42
N GLY A 50 -6.85 -27.31 25.77
CA GLY A 50 -6.29 -25.94 25.72
C GLY A 50 -6.29 -25.36 24.30
N THR A 51 -6.19 -24.03 24.22
CA THR A 51 -6.12 -23.27 22.96
C THR A 51 -4.73 -23.43 22.31
N GLY A 52 -4.44 -24.62 21.79
CA GLY A 52 -3.22 -24.92 21.05
C GLY A 52 -3.19 -24.17 19.71
N MET A 53 -2.06 -23.52 19.41
CA MET A 53 -1.83 -22.87 18.12
C MET A 53 -0.64 -23.51 17.41
N GLU A 54 -0.78 -23.75 16.11
CA GLU A 54 0.28 -24.27 15.24
C GLU A 54 0.69 -23.21 14.22
N VAL A 55 2.00 -23.02 14.02
CA VAL A 55 2.55 -22.18 12.95
C VAL A 55 2.86 -23.07 11.76
N ARG A 56 2.39 -22.68 10.57
CA ARG A 56 2.59 -23.37 9.30
C ARG A 56 3.27 -22.44 8.29
N GLU A 57 4.16 -23.01 7.49
CA GLU A 57 4.78 -22.30 6.36
C GLU A 57 3.81 -22.14 5.19
N GLY A 58 4.03 -21.10 4.38
CA GLY A 58 3.23 -20.78 3.21
C GLY A 58 1.95 -20.00 3.52
N LYS A 59 1.25 -19.63 2.45
CA LYS A 59 -0.07 -18.97 2.52
C LYS A 59 -1.13 -20.02 2.88
N PRO A 60 -2.08 -19.73 3.79
CA PRO A 60 -3.14 -20.68 4.14
C PRO A 60 -4.01 -21.01 2.92
N LYS A 61 -4.48 -22.26 2.86
CA LYS A 61 -5.35 -22.72 1.76
C LYS A 61 -6.72 -22.02 1.75
N GLN A 62 -7.20 -21.65 2.93
CA GLN A 62 -8.47 -20.98 3.17
C GLN A 62 -8.20 -19.66 3.92
N SER A 63 -8.71 -18.55 3.39
CA SER A 63 -8.68 -17.24 4.06
C SER A 63 -9.92 -17.08 4.94
N TRP A 64 -10.03 -15.96 5.65
CA TRP A 64 -11.28 -15.59 6.33
C TRP A 64 -12.41 -15.35 5.30
N THR A 65 -13.62 -15.77 5.67
CA THR A 65 -14.86 -15.48 4.94
C THR A 65 -15.48 -14.16 5.42
N TYR A 66 -16.17 -13.48 4.50
CA TYR A 66 -16.84 -12.22 4.76
C TYR A 66 -18.21 -12.19 4.10
N ASN A 67 -19.19 -11.62 4.81
CA ASN A 67 -20.52 -11.34 4.30
C ASN A 67 -20.60 -9.89 3.79
N GLU A 68 -21.27 -9.67 2.66
CA GLU A 68 -21.55 -8.32 2.15
C GLU A 68 -22.70 -7.68 2.94
N VAL A 69 -22.42 -6.56 3.59
CA VAL A 69 -23.40 -5.76 4.35
C VAL A 69 -23.38 -4.34 3.78
N GLY A 70 -24.25 -4.09 2.80
CA GLY A 70 -24.32 -2.81 2.10
C GLY A 70 -23.05 -2.49 1.30
N ASN A 71 -22.34 -1.42 1.68
CA ASN A 71 -21.06 -1.02 1.06
C ASN A 71 -19.83 -1.49 1.87
N THR A 72 -20.04 -2.41 2.82
CA THR A 72 -19.03 -2.91 3.75
C THR A 72 -19.02 -4.43 3.79
N LEU A 73 -17.88 -4.99 4.21
CA LEU A 73 -17.73 -6.41 4.52
C LEU A 73 -17.75 -6.58 6.04
N GLU A 74 -18.42 -7.62 6.52
CA GLU A 74 -18.34 -8.10 7.91
C GLU A 74 -17.76 -9.51 7.92
N LYS A 75 -17.00 -9.89 8.97
CA LYS A 75 -16.43 -11.23 9.08
C LYS A 75 -17.56 -12.24 9.26
N ASP A 76 -17.54 -13.32 8.47
CA ASP A 76 -18.49 -14.43 8.65
C ASP A 76 -17.95 -15.41 9.69
N ASP A 77 -18.49 -15.35 10.91
CA ASP A 77 -18.12 -16.21 12.04
C ASP A 77 -19.26 -17.14 12.51
N GLY A 78 -20.46 -17.04 11.91
CA GLY A 78 -21.65 -17.80 12.28
C GLY A 78 -21.78 -19.19 11.63
N VAL A 79 -20.96 -19.51 10.63
CA VAL A 79 -21.04 -20.77 9.86
C VAL A 79 -19.89 -21.70 10.21
N ALA A 80 -20.22 -22.96 10.53
CA ALA A 80 -19.24 -24.04 10.65
C ALA A 80 -18.55 -24.27 9.29
N GLN A 81 -17.35 -23.72 9.13
CA GLN A 81 -16.55 -23.79 7.91
C GLN A 81 -16.20 -25.26 7.60
N SER A 82 -16.78 -25.83 6.54
CA SER A 82 -16.41 -27.18 6.07
C SER A 82 -15.09 -27.13 5.30
N GLY A 83 -13.97 -27.30 6.00
CA GLY A 83 -12.64 -27.20 5.40
C GLY A 83 -11.50 -27.25 6.41
N GLU A 84 -10.32 -26.82 5.97
CA GLU A 84 -9.18 -26.56 6.85
C GLU A 84 -9.44 -25.26 7.61
N ALA A 85 -9.17 -25.24 8.92
CA ALA A 85 -9.51 -24.10 9.76
C ALA A 85 -8.88 -22.79 9.21
N PRO A 86 -9.64 -21.67 9.13
CA PRO A 86 -9.08 -20.40 8.69
C PRO A 86 -7.98 -19.94 9.65
N PRO A 87 -6.99 -19.17 9.17
CA PRO A 87 -5.91 -18.68 10.00
C PRO A 87 -6.44 -17.83 11.17
N VAL A 88 -5.78 -17.90 12.32
CA VAL A 88 -5.90 -16.90 13.38
C VAL A 88 -5.11 -15.64 13.00
N LEU A 89 -3.97 -15.84 12.33
CA LEU A 89 -3.03 -14.82 11.90
C LEU A 89 -2.26 -15.30 10.67
N MET A 90 -1.92 -14.41 9.74
CA MET A 90 -0.89 -14.65 8.72
C MET A 90 0.28 -13.69 8.96
N VAL A 91 1.47 -14.06 8.52
CA VAL A 91 2.70 -13.27 8.67
C VAL A 91 3.41 -13.22 7.32
N LEU A 92 3.87 -12.03 6.92
CA LEU A 92 4.71 -11.84 5.74
C LEU A 92 6.10 -11.34 6.13
N THR A 93 7.12 -12.06 5.69
CA THR A 93 8.55 -11.84 5.99
C THR A 93 9.28 -11.34 4.74
N SER A 94 9.89 -10.16 4.80
CA SER A 94 10.72 -9.58 3.73
C SER A 94 12.18 -9.52 4.18
N GLU A 95 13.14 -10.06 3.41
CA GLU A 95 14.55 -10.17 3.81
C GLU A 95 15.21 -8.82 4.20
N LYS A 96 14.88 -7.76 3.46
CA LYS A 96 15.29 -6.36 3.71
C LYS A 96 14.29 -5.58 4.57
N GLY A 97 13.29 -6.26 5.13
CA GLY A 97 12.22 -5.69 5.92
C GLY A 97 11.19 -4.93 5.10
N TRP A 98 10.42 -4.08 5.80
CA TRP A 98 9.31 -3.30 5.26
C TRP A 98 9.64 -1.81 5.37
N LEU A 99 8.89 -0.94 4.68
CA LEU A 99 9.19 0.50 4.64
C LEU A 99 9.31 1.17 6.02
N TYR A 100 8.57 0.64 7.00
CA TYR A 100 8.58 1.08 8.38
C TYR A 100 9.82 0.64 9.18
N THR A 101 10.46 -0.48 8.79
CA THR A 101 11.65 -0.99 9.46
C THR A 101 12.89 -0.14 9.13
N LEU A 102 12.94 0.42 7.91
CA LEU A 102 13.99 1.33 7.43
C LEU A 102 14.16 2.60 8.27
N HIS A 103 13.10 3.06 8.95
CA HIS A 103 13.12 4.24 9.82
C HIS A 103 13.14 3.91 11.32
N ALA A 104 13.16 2.62 11.71
CA ALA A 104 13.18 2.21 13.11
C ALA A 104 14.63 2.18 13.67
N PRO A 105 14.96 2.91 14.75
CA PRO A 105 16.35 3.03 15.24
C PRO A 105 17.04 1.73 15.70
N HIS A 106 16.31 0.62 15.80
CA HIS A 106 16.80 -0.67 16.31
C HIS A 106 16.31 -1.87 15.49
N GLY A 107 15.99 -1.68 14.20
CA GLY A 107 15.54 -2.75 13.32
C GLY A 107 14.22 -3.37 13.79
N ALA A 108 13.09 -2.72 13.45
CA ALA A 108 11.81 -3.42 13.54
C ALA A 108 11.87 -4.68 12.66
N GLY A 109 11.30 -5.77 13.14
CA GLY A 109 11.46 -7.09 12.53
C GLY A 109 11.06 -7.12 11.06
N ASN A 110 11.60 -8.10 10.32
CA ASN A 110 11.35 -8.30 8.90
C ASN A 110 9.90 -8.72 8.57
N ASP A 111 9.03 -8.76 9.58
CA ASP A 111 7.73 -9.39 9.60
C ASP A 111 6.62 -8.37 9.90
N PHE A 112 5.45 -8.53 9.28
CA PHE A 112 4.22 -7.95 9.79
C PHE A 112 3.07 -8.97 9.77
N CYS A 113 2.08 -8.75 10.63
CA CYS A 113 0.98 -9.69 10.84
C CYS A 113 -0.32 -9.22 10.18
N VAL A 114 -0.90 -10.05 9.31
CA VAL A 114 -2.25 -9.88 8.74
C VAL A 114 -3.24 -10.61 9.63
N ASN A 115 -4.29 -9.91 10.07
CA ASN A 115 -5.46 -10.50 10.70
C ASN A 115 -6.69 -10.30 9.81
N SER A 116 -7.86 -10.80 10.25
CA SER A 116 -9.11 -10.67 9.49
C SER A 116 -9.47 -9.23 9.13
N GLU A 117 -9.09 -8.21 9.92
CA GLU A 117 -9.39 -6.82 9.59
C GLU A 117 -8.46 -6.25 8.50
N VAL A 118 -7.19 -6.64 8.52
CA VAL A 118 -6.23 -6.23 7.47
C VAL A 118 -6.57 -6.91 6.14
N GLU A 119 -6.98 -8.18 6.16
CA GLU A 119 -7.48 -8.86 4.96
C GLU A 119 -8.80 -8.24 4.46
N ARG A 120 -9.72 -7.87 5.36
CA ARG A 120 -10.99 -7.20 5.00
C ARG A 120 -10.76 -5.86 4.28
N VAL A 121 -9.74 -5.10 4.69
CA VAL A 121 -9.31 -3.87 4.01
C VAL A 121 -8.81 -4.18 2.60
N TRP A 122 -8.01 -5.24 2.43
CA TRP A 122 -7.58 -5.67 1.10
C TRP A 122 -8.76 -6.09 0.22
N GLN A 123 -9.72 -6.87 0.73
CA GLN A 123 -10.90 -7.29 -0.03
C GLN A 123 -11.74 -6.09 -0.53
N ILE A 124 -11.89 -5.04 0.30
CA ILE A 124 -12.55 -3.79 -0.12
C ILE A 124 -11.77 -3.09 -1.24
N VAL A 125 -10.44 -2.96 -1.09
CA VAL A 125 -9.57 -2.35 -2.12
C VAL A 125 -9.55 -3.17 -3.41
N LEU A 126 -9.55 -4.50 -3.33
CA LEU A 126 -9.63 -5.40 -4.48
C LEU A 126 -10.96 -5.25 -5.22
N GLY A 127 -12.07 -5.07 -4.50
CA GLY A 127 -13.38 -4.76 -5.10
C GLY A 127 -13.39 -3.43 -5.87
N ASP A 128 -12.78 -2.39 -5.31
CA ASP A 128 -12.63 -1.08 -5.99
C ASP A 128 -11.71 -1.17 -7.22
N LEU A 129 -10.56 -1.84 -7.09
CA LEU A 129 -9.63 -2.09 -8.20
C LEU A 129 -10.29 -2.89 -9.31
N THR A 130 -11.10 -3.90 -8.98
CA THR A 130 -11.83 -4.71 -9.98
C THR A 130 -12.81 -3.83 -10.76
N LYS A 131 -13.59 -2.98 -10.08
CA LYS A 131 -14.52 -2.03 -10.70
C LYS A 131 -13.82 -0.97 -11.54
N TRP A 132 -12.61 -0.56 -11.16
CA TRP A 132 -11.77 0.33 -11.97
C TRP A 132 -11.28 -0.36 -13.24
N PHE A 133 -10.66 -1.52 -13.05
CA PHE A 133 -10.01 -2.31 -14.08
C PHE A 133 -10.98 -2.77 -15.17
N SER A 134 -12.23 -3.07 -14.82
CA SER A 134 -13.27 -3.47 -15.77
C SER A 134 -13.74 -2.33 -16.69
N ASN A 135 -13.46 -1.07 -16.33
CA ASN A 135 -13.95 0.11 -17.04
C ASN A 135 -12.83 0.96 -17.66
N PHE A 136 -11.60 0.42 -17.77
CA PHE A 136 -10.44 1.16 -18.30
C PHE A 136 -10.63 1.76 -19.69
N ASP A 137 -11.38 1.09 -20.55
CA ASP A 137 -11.62 1.51 -21.94
C ASP A 137 -12.67 2.62 -22.06
N LEU A 138 -13.35 2.98 -20.95
CA LEU A 138 -14.32 4.06 -20.90
C LEU A 138 -13.61 5.37 -20.52
N THR A 139 -13.64 6.35 -21.43
CA THR A 139 -13.00 7.67 -21.29
C THR A 139 -13.50 8.53 -20.12
N LEU A 140 -14.52 8.07 -19.37
CA LEU A 140 -15.19 8.75 -18.26
C LEU A 140 -15.14 7.95 -16.94
N ASN A 141 -14.21 6.99 -16.80
CA ASN A 141 -14.16 6.09 -15.63
C ASN A 141 -13.80 6.84 -14.32
N PRO A 142 -14.66 6.83 -13.28
CA PRO A 142 -14.41 7.50 -11.99
C PRO A 142 -13.37 6.76 -11.12
N SER A 143 -12.87 7.43 -10.09
CA SER A 143 -11.41 7.50 -9.94
C SER A 143 -10.61 6.19 -9.77
N PRO A 144 -10.95 5.15 -8.97
CA PRO A 144 -11.89 4.90 -7.86
C PRO A 144 -12.14 5.91 -6.72
N LEU A 145 -12.98 5.43 -5.80
CA LEU A 145 -13.23 5.97 -4.47
C LEU A 145 -11.94 5.97 -3.62
N PRO A 146 -11.48 7.14 -3.12
CA PRO A 146 -10.50 7.19 -2.06
C PRO A 146 -11.01 6.47 -0.80
N ARG A 147 -10.16 5.67 -0.16
CA ARG A 147 -10.51 4.93 1.06
C ARG A 147 -9.77 5.49 2.27
N VAL A 148 -10.48 5.54 3.40
CA VAL A 148 -9.92 5.98 4.68
C VAL A 148 -10.02 4.84 5.67
N LEU A 149 -8.87 4.42 6.21
CA LEU A 149 -8.81 3.43 7.29
C LEU A 149 -8.67 4.13 8.63
N ILE A 150 -9.74 4.13 9.43
CA ILE A 150 -9.71 4.66 10.80
C ILE A 150 -9.47 3.50 11.77
N GLY A 151 -8.32 3.53 12.45
CA GLY A 151 -7.96 2.54 13.46
C GLY A 151 -7.79 3.17 14.84
N THR A 152 -7.93 2.36 15.89
CA THR A 152 -7.58 2.76 17.25
C THR A 152 -6.08 3.12 17.33
N PRO A 153 -5.70 4.31 17.82
CA PRO A 153 -4.29 4.69 17.96
C PRO A 153 -3.49 3.70 18.82
N GLY A 154 -2.20 3.52 18.51
CA GLY A 154 -1.25 2.76 19.34
C GLY A 154 -1.20 1.25 19.15
N ILE A 155 -2.12 0.63 18.39
CA ILE A 155 -2.18 -0.84 18.23
C ILE A 155 -1.39 -1.33 16.97
N GLY A 156 -0.68 -0.45 16.26
CA GLY A 156 0.14 -0.82 15.08
C GLY A 156 -0.64 -1.31 13.84
N LYS A 157 -1.97 -1.35 13.89
CA LYS A 157 -2.85 -1.86 12.82
C LYS A 157 -2.64 -1.20 11.45
N SER A 158 -2.30 0.09 11.43
CA SER A 158 -2.05 0.83 10.19
C SER A 158 -0.80 0.35 9.45
N MET A 159 0.29 0.09 10.20
CA MET A 159 1.56 -0.38 9.65
C MET A 159 1.39 -1.70 8.90
N ASN A 160 0.64 -2.62 9.50
CA ASN A 160 0.34 -3.93 8.90
C ASN A 160 -0.57 -3.77 7.68
N ALA A 161 -1.58 -2.88 7.75
CA ALA A 161 -2.47 -2.61 6.62
C ALA A 161 -1.73 -1.96 5.43
N GLY A 162 -0.89 -0.94 5.66
CA GLY A 162 -0.11 -0.29 4.61
C GLY A 162 0.92 -1.22 3.97
N SER A 163 1.60 -2.05 4.77
CA SER A 163 2.52 -3.08 4.26
C SER A 163 1.79 -4.15 3.44
N TYR A 164 0.61 -4.59 3.89
CA TYR A 164 -0.18 -5.60 3.20
C TYR A 164 -0.76 -5.09 1.88
N LEU A 165 -1.31 -3.87 1.87
CA LEU A 165 -1.77 -3.22 0.65
C LEU A 165 -0.63 -3.07 -0.35
N LEU A 166 0.56 -2.64 0.09
CA LEU A 166 1.74 -2.55 -0.77
C LEU A 166 2.07 -3.90 -1.41
N TYR A 167 2.20 -4.96 -0.60
CA TYR A 167 2.46 -6.31 -1.10
C TYR A 167 1.44 -6.74 -2.17
N GLN A 168 0.15 -6.64 -1.86
CA GLN A 168 -0.93 -7.06 -2.74
C GLN A 168 -0.99 -6.25 -4.05
N LEU A 169 -0.78 -4.93 -3.99
CA LEU A 169 -0.77 -4.04 -5.16
C LEU A 169 0.43 -4.32 -6.10
N LEU A 170 1.56 -4.77 -5.55
CA LEU A 170 2.70 -5.21 -6.37
C LEU A 170 2.39 -6.49 -7.14
N HIS A 171 1.55 -7.38 -6.61
CA HIS A 171 1.07 -8.59 -7.31
C HIS A 171 -0.11 -8.35 -8.26
N CYS A 172 -0.72 -7.16 -8.29
CA CYS A 172 -1.67 -6.82 -9.35
C CYS A 172 -1.00 -6.80 -10.74
N ASP A 173 -1.80 -6.96 -11.78
CA ASP A 173 -1.40 -6.79 -13.19
C ASP A 173 -0.66 -5.44 -13.42
N VAL A 174 0.49 -5.51 -14.10
CA VAL A 174 1.37 -4.35 -14.37
C VAL A 174 0.84 -3.44 -15.47
N GLU A 175 0.05 -3.97 -16.43
CA GLU A 175 -0.57 -3.16 -17.50
C GLU A 175 -1.73 -2.30 -16.97
N LYS A 176 -2.29 -2.73 -15.84
CA LYS A 176 -3.39 -2.10 -15.11
C LYS A 176 -2.90 -1.20 -13.98
N LEU A 177 -1.81 -1.59 -13.31
CA LEU A 177 -1.20 -0.83 -12.23
C LEU A 177 0.33 -0.90 -12.34
N GLN A 178 0.95 0.18 -12.81
CA GLN A 178 2.38 0.30 -13.10
C GLN A 178 3.20 0.78 -11.90
N VAL A 179 2.60 1.59 -11.01
CA VAL A 179 3.31 2.25 -9.91
C VAL A 179 2.54 2.12 -8.59
N VAL A 180 3.25 1.85 -7.49
CA VAL A 180 2.69 1.97 -6.14
C VAL A 180 3.53 2.98 -5.36
N ALA A 181 2.92 4.09 -4.96
CA ALA A 181 3.55 5.08 -4.09
C ALA A 181 3.07 4.87 -2.66
N HIS A 182 3.99 4.70 -1.71
CA HIS A 182 3.69 4.60 -0.28
C HIS A 182 4.35 5.78 0.44
N CYS A 183 3.53 6.70 0.92
CA CYS A 183 3.95 7.83 1.74
C CYS A 183 3.87 7.50 3.23
N PHE A 184 4.95 7.74 3.96
CA PHE A 184 5.02 7.61 5.42
C PHE A 184 5.59 8.89 6.02
N GLY A 185 4.74 9.66 6.69
CA GLY A 185 5.12 11.00 7.17
C GLY A 185 5.55 11.92 6.03
N ASP A 186 6.81 12.36 6.04
CA ASP A 186 7.38 13.25 5.02
C ASP A 186 8.13 12.48 3.89
N THR A 187 8.24 11.15 3.98
CA THR A 187 8.97 10.29 3.04
C THR A 187 8.00 9.59 2.09
N MET A 188 8.33 9.50 0.81
CA MET A 188 7.57 8.73 -0.20
C MET A 188 8.45 7.70 -0.89
N TYR A 189 7.99 6.45 -0.88
CA TYR A 189 8.59 5.33 -1.58
C TYR A 189 7.80 5.02 -2.85
N VAL A 190 8.44 5.08 -4.00
CA VAL A 190 7.82 4.78 -5.30
C VAL A 190 8.35 3.44 -5.80
N PHE A 191 7.45 2.45 -5.87
CA PHE A 191 7.69 1.15 -6.47
C PHE A 191 7.23 1.20 -7.93
N ASP A 192 8.19 1.23 -8.85
CA ASP A 192 7.95 1.09 -10.28
C ASP A 192 7.94 -0.39 -10.62
N LYS A 193 6.76 -0.93 -10.93
CA LYS A 193 6.56 -2.35 -11.28
C LYS A 193 7.02 -2.68 -12.70
N THR A 194 7.18 -1.67 -13.55
CA THR A 194 7.66 -1.86 -14.94
C THR A 194 9.17 -2.06 -14.98
N THR A 195 9.92 -1.34 -14.12
CA THR A 195 11.38 -1.49 -13.99
C THR A 195 11.83 -2.30 -12.77
N ARG A 196 10.90 -2.72 -11.91
CA ARG A 196 11.14 -3.43 -10.64
C ARG A 196 12.09 -2.64 -9.71
N ALA A 197 11.91 -1.32 -9.68
CA ALA A 197 12.76 -0.39 -8.95
C ALA A 197 12.01 0.25 -7.77
N VAL A 198 12.74 0.60 -6.71
CA VAL A 198 12.22 1.37 -5.57
C VAL A 198 13.03 2.65 -5.44
N THR A 199 12.35 3.78 -5.42
CA THR A 199 12.94 5.12 -5.26
C THR A 199 12.36 5.83 -4.05
N ILE A 200 13.22 6.41 -3.20
CA ILE A 200 12.80 7.27 -2.08
C ILE A 200 12.85 8.74 -2.50
N TYR A 201 11.84 9.48 -2.06
CA TYR A 201 11.76 10.93 -2.12
C TYR A 201 11.44 11.49 -0.72
N GLU A 202 12.31 12.35 -0.21
CA GLU A 202 12.14 12.97 1.10
C GLU A 202 11.58 14.40 0.96
N GLY A 203 10.58 14.74 1.77
CA GLY A 203 10.00 16.07 1.86
C GLY A 203 8.76 16.29 0.99
N ASN A 204 7.70 16.83 1.61
CA ASN A 204 6.38 17.00 1.01
C ASN A 204 6.34 17.74 -0.34
N ILE A 205 7.26 18.69 -0.58
CA ILE A 205 7.32 19.42 -1.86
C ILE A 205 7.84 18.51 -2.97
N ILE A 206 8.86 17.71 -2.69
CA ILE A 206 9.46 16.77 -3.65
C ILE A 206 8.43 15.68 -3.98
N SER A 207 7.81 15.07 -2.97
CA SER A 207 6.78 14.03 -3.17
C SER A 207 5.60 14.53 -4.01
N LYS A 208 5.10 15.75 -3.77
CA LYS A 208 4.05 16.37 -4.60
C LYS A 208 4.48 16.58 -6.06
N ASN A 209 5.72 17.02 -6.29
CA ASN A 209 6.24 17.20 -7.64
C ASN A 209 6.39 15.88 -8.40
N VAL A 210 6.84 14.81 -7.73
CA VAL A 210 6.96 13.47 -8.31
C VAL A 210 5.59 12.89 -8.65
N LEU A 211 4.60 12.98 -7.75
CA LEU A 211 3.23 12.54 -8.03
C LEU A 211 2.61 13.31 -9.22
N ARG A 212 2.88 14.61 -9.33
CA ARG A 212 2.48 15.40 -10.51
C ARG A 212 3.19 14.93 -11.79
N GLY A 213 4.46 14.58 -11.71
CA GLY A 213 5.23 14.03 -12.83
C GLY A 213 4.69 12.70 -13.32
N LEU A 214 4.45 11.75 -12.41
CA LEU A 214 3.82 10.45 -12.70
C LEU A 214 2.42 10.62 -13.35
N ARG A 215 1.67 11.64 -12.93
CA ARG A 215 0.39 11.99 -13.57
C ARG A 215 0.58 12.53 -15.00
N GLN A 216 1.59 13.36 -15.22
CA GLN A 216 1.87 13.95 -16.53
C GLN A 216 2.42 12.92 -17.54
N SER A 217 3.10 11.86 -17.08
CA SER A 217 3.49 10.72 -17.92
C SER A 217 2.37 9.70 -18.16
N GLY A 218 1.17 9.90 -17.58
CA GLY A 218 0.03 8.99 -17.75
C GLY A 218 0.21 7.62 -17.11
N MET A 219 1.13 7.47 -16.14
CA MET A 219 1.41 6.18 -15.51
C MET A 219 0.30 5.79 -14.53
N LYS A 220 -0.28 4.60 -14.71
CA LYS A 220 -1.35 4.09 -13.84
C LYS A 220 -0.77 3.73 -12.47
N GLY A 221 -1.23 4.41 -11.41
CA GLY A 221 -0.65 4.26 -10.07
C GLY A 221 -1.65 4.24 -8.92
N TYR A 222 -1.21 3.71 -7.77
CA TYR A 222 -1.94 3.67 -6.51
C TYR A 222 -1.14 4.40 -5.42
N ILE A 223 -1.79 5.18 -4.55
CA ILE A 223 -1.12 5.90 -3.46
C ILE A 223 -1.64 5.42 -2.09
N ILE A 224 -0.74 4.86 -1.29
CA ILE A 224 -0.93 4.56 0.14
C ILE A 224 -0.38 5.74 0.95
N TYR A 225 -1.13 6.24 1.93
CA TYR A 225 -0.68 7.32 2.82
C TYR A 225 -0.85 6.91 4.29
N ASP A 226 0.28 6.74 4.97
CA ASP A 226 0.37 6.39 6.39
C ASP A 226 0.81 7.61 7.23
N VAL A 227 0.08 7.86 8.33
CA VAL A 227 0.22 9.05 9.17
C VAL A 227 0.81 8.69 10.53
N SER A 228 2.12 8.93 10.68
CA SER A 228 2.88 8.54 11.87
C SER A 228 3.08 9.63 12.93
N LYS A 229 2.96 10.91 12.57
CA LYS A 229 3.18 12.04 13.49
C LYS A 229 1.89 12.49 14.16
N LYS A 230 1.95 12.72 15.48
CA LYS A 230 0.95 13.46 16.25
C LYS A 230 1.08 14.98 15.98
N GLY A 231 0.86 15.38 14.72
CA GLY A 231 0.81 16.77 14.28
C GLY A 231 -0.63 17.29 14.20
N THR A 232 -0.79 18.60 14.01
CA THR A 232 -2.10 19.19 13.69
C THR A 232 -2.69 18.44 12.49
N PRO A 233 -3.89 17.87 12.59
CA PRO A 233 -4.49 17.19 11.45
C PRO A 233 -4.58 18.14 10.25
N PRO A 234 -4.31 17.70 9.00
CA PRO A 234 -5.09 18.26 7.90
C PRO A 234 -6.56 18.08 8.33
N ALA A 235 -7.42 19.10 8.28
CA ALA A 235 -8.68 19.08 9.01
C ALA A 235 -9.43 17.73 8.82
N THR A 236 -9.54 16.94 9.91
CA THR A 236 -9.71 15.46 10.02
C THR A 236 -8.41 14.61 10.04
N GLY A 237 -8.11 13.98 11.19
CA GLY A 237 -7.00 13.04 11.33
C GLY A 237 -7.27 11.74 10.57
N THR A 238 -6.57 11.52 9.46
CA THR A 238 -7.03 10.64 8.38
C THR A 238 -5.89 9.90 7.70
N PHE A 239 -5.99 8.58 7.61
CA PHE A 239 -5.26 7.78 6.61
C PHE A 239 -5.96 7.93 5.26
N CYS A 240 -5.29 8.42 4.23
CA CYS A 240 -5.89 8.64 2.91
C CYS A 240 -5.27 7.71 1.86
N ALA A 241 -5.93 6.60 1.51
CA ALA A 241 -5.64 5.94 0.24
C ALA A 241 -6.14 6.86 -0.89
N TYR A 242 -5.24 7.65 -1.46
CA TYR A 242 -5.57 8.57 -2.55
C TYR A 242 -5.54 7.82 -3.87
N PHE A 243 -6.72 7.71 -4.49
CA PHE A 243 -6.84 7.14 -5.80
C PHE A 243 -6.85 8.24 -6.88
N TRP A 244 -5.91 8.19 -7.82
CA TRP A 244 -5.89 9.08 -8.98
C TRP A 244 -5.28 8.40 -10.20
N MET A 245 -6.08 8.22 -11.26
CA MET A 245 -5.78 8.83 -12.58
C MET A 245 -6.91 8.59 -13.60
N GLY A 246 -7.60 9.69 -13.93
CA GLY A 246 -8.45 9.86 -15.09
C GLY A 246 -8.28 11.30 -15.61
N HIS A 247 -8.64 11.54 -16.87
CA HIS A 247 -8.68 12.91 -17.40
C HIS A 247 -9.81 13.71 -16.74
N ASP A 248 -9.61 15.02 -16.65
CA ASP A 248 -10.52 16.00 -16.05
C ASP A 248 -10.87 15.81 -14.56
N CYS A 249 -10.07 16.45 -13.71
CA CYS A 249 -10.55 17.33 -12.65
C CYS A 249 -9.39 18.17 -12.09
N GLY A 250 -9.68 19.45 -11.82
CA GLY A 250 -8.71 20.41 -11.29
C GLY A 250 -8.66 20.40 -9.77
N VAL A 251 -7.46 20.35 -9.19
CA VAL A 251 -7.27 20.56 -7.75
C VAL A 251 -7.00 22.04 -7.51
N ILE A 252 -7.96 22.74 -6.89
CA ILE A 252 -7.75 24.11 -6.42
C ILE A 252 -6.76 24.04 -5.24
N ALA A 253 -5.54 24.50 -5.47
CA ALA A 253 -4.63 24.84 -4.40
C ALA A 253 -5.20 26.07 -3.67
N LYS A 254 -5.78 25.89 -2.48
CA LYS A 254 -6.13 27.02 -1.62
C LYS A 254 -4.85 27.59 -1.03
N GLY A 255 -4.30 28.59 -1.71
CA GLY A 255 -3.26 29.45 -1.16
C GLY A 255 -3.79 30.29 0.00
N ASN A 256 -2.83 30.81 0.77
CA ASN A 256 -2.93 31.71 1.93
C ASN A 256 -4.22 32.54 2.06
N GLN A 257 -4.74 32.63 3.28
CA GLN A 257 -5.08 33.93 3.87
C GLN A 257 -4.53 34.03 5.30
N LEU A 258 -4.41 35.29 5.74
CA LEU A 258 -3.90 35.74 7.05
C LEU A 258 -4.82 35.31 8.21
#